data_AF-A0A800A4W1-F1
#
_entry.id   AF-A0A800A4W1-F1
#
_cell.length_a   1.000
_cell.length_b   1.000
_cell.length_c   1.000
_cell.angle_alpha   90.00
_cell.angle_beta   90.00
_cell.angle_gamma   90.00
#
_symmetry.space_group_name_H-M   'P 1'
#
loop_
_entity.id
_entity.type
_entity.pdbx_description
1 polymer ?
#
loop_
_entity_poly.entity_id
_entity_poly.type
_entity_poly.pdbx_seq_one_letter_code
_entity_poly.pdbx_strand_id
1 'polypeptide(L)'
;MNAPENENDPRHLKLLEAILFASAEPLSERALSHRLPEGVNLEALLGELQGIYADRGVNLVRGGGSWAFRTAPDLAQQLNMEIDVPRKLSRAAVETLAIIAYHQPVTRAEVEEIRGVSLSRGTLDVLLEAGWIRPKGRRRTPGRPTTWGTTDGFLDHFGIEDIHDLPGMDELKAAGLLDSGPAISIYQSRDSNRNGGDGDEGSEGGGAQLELIESPEDDGREPAERLNSPSTSLDDPEPLDSDGGEEERA
;
A
#
# COMPACT_ATOMS: atom_id res chain seq x y z
N MET A 1 -37.34 6.13 -35.89
CA MET A 1 -36.86 7.49 -36.23
C MET A 1 -36.60 8.19 -34.92
N ASN A 2 -35.36 8.14 -34.42
CA ASN A 2 -34.96 8.89 -33.23
C ASN A 2 -34.84 10.36 -33.64
N ALA A 3 -35.49 11.24 -32.87
CA ALA A 3 -35.38 12.68 -33.04
C ALA A 3 -33.89 13.09 -32.95
N PRO A 4 -33.45 14.14 -33.67
CA PRO A 4 -32.10 14.66 -33.50
C PRO A 4 -31.96 15.08 -32.02
N GLU A 5 -31.01 14.46 -31.31
CA GLU A 5 -30.69 14.85 -29.95
C GLU A 5 -30.34 16.34 -29.95
N ASN A 6 -31.00 17.08 -29.09
CA ASN A 6 -30.97 18.54 -29.11
C ASN A 6 -29.56 19.00 -28.74
N GLU A 7 -28.89 19.72 -29.66
CA GLU A 7 -27.49 20.17 -29.53
C GLU A 7 -27.21 20.91 -28.20
N ASN A 8 -28.24 21.55 -27.63
CA ASN A 8 -28.19 22.34 -26.40
C ASN A 8 -28.94 21.71 -25.21
N ASP A 9 -28.99 20.38 -25.11
CA ASP A 9 -29.59 19.74 -23.94
C ASP A 9 -28.78 20.05 -22.65
N PRO A 10 -29.38 20.65 -21.60
CA PRO A 10 -28.69 20.95 -20.35
C PRO A 10 -28.15 19.71 -19.62
N ARG A 11 -28.60 18.50 -20.01
CA ARG A 11 -28.05 17.24 -19.53
C ARG A 11 -26.62 17.01 -20.01
N HIS A 12 -26.22 17.55 -21.16
CA HIS A 12 -24.87 17.39 -21.70
C HIS A 12 -23.81 18.08 -20.83
N LEU A 13 -24.12 19.25 -20.29
CA LEU A 13 -23.24 19.98 -19.38
C LEU A 13 -23.02 19.20 -18.08
N LYS A 14 -24.10 18.66 -17.49
CA LYS A 14 -24.03 17.81 -16.29
C LYS A 14 -23.22 16.55 -16.52
N LEU A 15 -23.38 15.93 -17.69
CA LEU A 15 -22.62 14.74 -18.07
C LEU A 15 -21.13 15.06 -18.22
N LEU A 16 -20.78 16.17 -18.89
CA LEU A 16 -19.40 16.62 -19.02
C LEU A 16 -18.75 16.89 -17.67
N GLU A 17 -19.46 17.58 -16.76
CA GLU A 17 -19.02 17.83 -15.39
C GLU A 17 -18.73 16.52 -14.66
N ALA A 18 -19.66 15.56 -14.70
CA ALA A 18 -19.51 14.27 -14.05
C ALA A 18 -18.33 13.46 -14.61
N ILE A 19 -18.13 13.46 -15.94
CA ILE A 19 -17.00 12.78 -16.58
C ILE A 19 -15.66 13.37 -16.12
N LEU A 20 -15.55 14.70 -16.08
CA LEU A 20 -14.34 15.40 -15.67
C LEU A 20 -14.06 15.22 -14.17
N PHE A 21 -15.10 15.22 -13.33
CA PHE A 21 -14.99 15.00 -11.90
C PHE A 21 -14.56 13.56 -11.56
N ALA A 22 -15.11 12.56 -12.25
CA ALA A 22 -14.79 11.16 -12.02
C ALA A 22 -13.42 10.71 -12.58
N SER A 23 -12.75 11.56 -13.38
CA SER A 23 -11.48 11.22 -14.00
C SER A 23 -10.29 11.52 -13.08
N ALA A 24 -9.43 10.53 -12.84
CA ALA A 24 -8.19 10.72 -12.10
C ALA A 24 -7.11 11.47 -12.91
N GLU A 25 -7.16 11.35 -14.24
CA GLU A 25 -6.20 11.96 -15.17
C GLU A 25 -6.86 13.05 -16.05
N PRO A 26 -6.11 14.06 -16.52
CA PRO A 26 -6.60 15.04 -17.49
C PRO A 26 -7.09 14.37 -18.78
N LEU A 27 -8.25 14.81 -19.28
CA LEU A 27 -8.88 14.23 -20.46
C LEU A 27 -8.70 15.12 -21.68
N SER A 28 -8.21 14.54 -22.78
CA SER A 28 -8.17 15.24 -24.07
C SER A 28 -9.59 15.49 -24.61
N GLU A 29 -9.74 16.51 -25.45
CA GLU A 29 -11.02 16.79 -26.14
C GLU A 29 -11.51 15.58 -26.96
N ARG A 30 -10.59 14.80 -27.54
CA ARG A 30 -10.90 13.54 -28.21
C ARG A 30 -11.48 12.50 -27.26
N ALA A 31 -10.94 12.38 -26.05
CA ALA A 31 -11.46 11.45 -25.06
C ALA A 31 -12.84 11.87 -24.54
N LEU A 32 -13.07 13.18 -24.38
CA LEU A 32 -14.35 13.74 -23.99
C LEU A 32 -15.42 13.55 -25.07
N SER A 33 -15.10 13.81 -26.34
CA SER A 33 -16.04 13.64 -27.44
C SER A 33 -16.51 12.19 -27.63
N HIS A 34 -15.65 11.21 -27.34
CA HIS A 34 -16.03 9.79 -27.34
C HIS A 34 -17.00 9.38 -26.21
N ARG A 35 -17.11 10.18 -25.16
CA ARG A 35 -17.96 9.89 -23.98
C ARG A 35 -19.23 10.73 -23.94
N LEU A 36 -19.37 11.69 -24.85
CA LEU A 36 -20.54 12.53 -25.00
C LEU A 36 -21.38 12.08 -26.21
N PRO A 37 -22.68 12.41 -26.24
CA PRO A 37 -23.52 12.16 -27.40
C PRO A 37 -22.97 12.80 -28.69
N GLU A 38 -23.29 12.20 -29.84
CA GLU A 38 -22.87 12.73 -31.14
C GLU A 38 -23.56 14.08 -31.44
N GLY A 39 -22.84 14.98 -32.12
CA GLY A 39 -23.37 16.31 -32.49
C GLY A 39 -23.33 17.36 -31.37
N VAL A 40 -22.83 17.02 -30.19
CA VAL A 40 -22.63 17.97 -29.10
C VAL A 40 -21.49 18.95 -29.41
N ASN A 41 -21.74 20.24 -29.19
CA ASN A 41 -20.71 21.27 -29.27
C ASN A 41 -19.83 21.26 -28.00
N LEU A 42 -18.80 20.42 -28.01
CA LEU A 42 -17.88 20.25 -26.88
C LEU A 42 -17.18 21.57 -26.49
N GLU A 43 -16.79 22.40 -27.45
CA GLU A 43 -16.11 23.67 -27.18
C GLU A 43 -17.02 24.62 -26.40
N ALA A 44 -18.29 24.73 -26.81
CA ALA A 44 -19.27 25.54 -26.11
C ALA A 44 -19.52 25.04 -24.67
N LEU A 45 -19.65 23.72 -24.48
CA LEU A 45 -19.85 23.14 -23.15
C LEU A 45 -18.65 23.33 -22.23
N LEU A 46 -17.43 23.18 -22.75
CA LEU A 46 -16.21 23.43 -21.98
C LEU A 46 -16.10 24.90 -21.57
N GLY A 47 -16.44 25.82 -22.47
CA GLY A 47 -16.46 27.26 -22.18
C GLY A 47 -17.52 27.61 -21.12
N GLU A 48 -18.72 27.07 -21.24
CA GLU A 48 -19.80 27.25 -20.25
C GLU A 48 -19.40 26.71 -18.88
N LEU A 49 -18.89 25.47 -18.83
CA LEU A 49 -18.47 24.83 -17.59
C LEU A 49 -17.29 25.57 -16.95
N GLN A 50 -16.34 26.04 -17.75
CA GLN A 50 -15.23 26.87 -17.26
C GLN A 50 -15.73 28.17 -16.63
N GLY A 51 -16.72 28.83 -17.23
CA GLY A 51 -17.35 30.03 -16.67
C GLY A 51 -18.05 29.77 -15.33
N ILE A 52 -18.80 28.66 -15.22
CA ILE A 52 -19.51 28.28 -13.97
C ILE A 52 -18.54 28.07 -12.80
N TYR A 53 -17.34 27.56 -13.10
CA TYR A 53 -16.32 27.22 -12.12
C TYR A 53 -15.22 28.27 -11.95
N ALA A 54 -15.30 29.43 -12.62
CA ALA A 54 -14.25 30.44 -12.56
C ALA A 54 -14.01 31.00 -11.15
N ASP A 55 -15.10 31.27 -10.41
CA ASP A 55 -15.06 31.86 -9.06
C ASP A 55 -15.29 30.83 -7.93
N ARG A 56 -15.14 29.53 -8.23
CA ARG A 56 -15.30 28.43 -7.26
C ARG A 56 -13.94 27.94 -6.76
N GLY A 57 -13.94 27.23 -5.63
CA GLY A 57 -12.72 26.63 -5.06
C GLY A 57 -12.09 25.51 -5.89
N VAL A 58 -12.76 25.07 -6.95
CA VAL A 58 -12.22 24.21 -8.01
C VAL A 58 -12.47 24.89 -9.35
N ASN A 59 -11.49 24.87 -10.25
CA ASN A 59 -11.58 25.46 -11.57
C ASN A 59 -11.37 24.40 -12.65
N LEU A 60 -12.04 24.58 -13.79
CA LEU A 60 -11.78 23.79 -14.99
C LEU A 60 -10.60 24.40 -15.75
N VAL A 61 -9.50 23.66 -15.84
CA VAL A 61 -8.24 24.14 -16.44
C VAL A 61 -7.90 23.34 -17.68
N ARG A 62 -7.42 24.03 -18.72
CA ARG A 62 -6.85 23.42 -19.93
C ARG A 62 -5.32 23.43 -19.84
N GLY A 63 -4.69 22.28 -20.02
CA GLY A 63 -3.23 22.13 -20.06
C GLY A 63 -2.81 21.00 -21.00
N GLY A 64 -1.83 21.26 -21.87
CA GLY A 64 -1.32 20.25 -22.81
C GLY A 64 -2.39 19.65 -23.74
N GLY A 65 -3.43 20.42 -24.11
CA GLY A 65 -4.56 19.95 -24.92
C GLY A 65 -5.56 19.05 -24.17
N SER A 66 -5.43 18.96 -22.85
CA SER A 66 -6.33 18.19 -21.97
C SER A 66 -6.98 19.09 -20.92
N TRP A 67 -8.10 18.60 -20.39
CA TRP A 67 -8.96 19.30 -19.44
C TRP A 67 -9.06 18.52 -18.14
N ALA A 68 -9.01 19.22 -17.01
CA ALA A 68 -9.18 18.63 -15.69
C ALA A 68 -9.71 19.68 -14.70
N PHE A 69 -10.42 19.23 -13.67
CA PHE A 69 -10.63 20.04 -12.49
C PHE A 69 -9.36 20.14 -11.66
N ARG A 70 -9.03 21.35 -11.23
CA ARG A 70 -7.93 21.66 -10.32
C ARG A 70 -8.46 22.52 -9.20
N THR A 71 -7.77 22.51 -8.06
CA THR A 71 -8.06 23.44 -6.96
C THR A 71 -7.78 24.86 -7.43
N ALA A 72 -8.58 25.81 -6.95
CA ALA A 72 -8.40 27.20 -7.29
C ALA A 72 -7.02 27.71 -6.82
N PRO A 73 -6.32 28.51 -7.64
CA PRO A 73 -4.93 28.88 -7.39
C PRO A 73 -4.76 29.76 -6.13
N ASP A 74 -5.78 30.52 -5.76
CA ASP A 74 -5.85 31.33 -4.54
C ASP A 74 -5.92 30.47 -3.26
N LEU A 75 -6.43 29.24 -3.36
CA LEU A 75 -6.47 28.28 -2.25
C LEU A 75 -5.18 27.45 -2.11
N ALA A 76 -4.21 27.60 -3.02
CA ALA A 76 -3.01 26.75 -3.06
C ALA A 76 -2.23 26.71 -1.73
N GLN A 77 -2.09 27.86 -1.05
CA GLN A 77 -1.38 27.93 0.23
C GLN A 77 -2.12 27.23 1.37
N GLN A 78 -3.46 27.22 1.34
CA GLN A 78 -4.30 26.58 2.36
C GLN A 78 -4.44 25.07 2.13
N LEU A 79 -4.23 24.63 0.88
CA LEU A 79 -4.34 23.24 0.45
C LEU A 79 -3.01 22.49 0.41
N ASN A 80 -1.91 23.13 0.82
CA ASN A 80 -0.67 22.43 1.21
C ASN A 80 -0.93 21.65 2.51
N MET A 81 -1.80 20.66 2.43
CA MET A 81 -1.85 19.58 3.40
C MET A 81 -0.69 18.65 3.04
N GLU A 82 0.18 18.36 3.99
CA GLU A 82 1.16 17.29 3.85
C GLU A 82 0.38 15.99 3.63
N ILE A 83 0.17 15.63 2.35
CA ILE A 83 -0.35 14.32 1.99
C ILE A 83 0.85 13.40 2.13
N ASP A 84 1.00 12.81 3.31
CA ASP A 84 1.80 11.60 3.45
C ASP A 84 1.20 10.57 2.51
N VAL A 85 1.79 10.39 1.33
CA VAL A 85 1.44 9.30 0.43
C VAL A 85 1.92 8.04 1.15
N PRO A 86 1.02 7.21 1.73
CA PRO A 86 1.46 6.02 2.43
C PRO A 86 2.20 5.15 1.42
N ARG A 87 3.46 4.82 1.71
CA ARG A 87 4.27 3.96 0.85
C ARG A 87 3.48 2.68 0.59
N LYS A 88 3.35 2.29 -0.68
CA LYS A 88 2.69 1.03 -1.06
C LYS A 88 3.28 -0.11 -0.22
N LEU A 89 2.42 -0.84 0.48
CA LEU A 89 2.86 -2.00 1.25
C LEU A 89 3.56 -3.01 0.35
N SER A 90 4.67 -3.56 0.84
CA SER A 90 5.31 -4.69 0.17
C SER A 90 4.38 -5.91 0.19
N ARG A 91 4.59 -6.84 -0.74
CA ARG A 91 3.85 -8.11 -0.77
C ARG A 91 3.90 -8.85 0.58
N ALA A 92 5.08 -8.88 1.22
CA ALA A 92 5.24 -9.51 2.53
C ALA A 92 4.41 -8.81 3.63
N ALA A 93 4.28 -7.49 3.57
CA ALA A 93 3.45 -6.73 4.51
C ALA A 93 1.95 -6.98 4.28
N VAL A 94 1.51 -7.08 3.02
CA VAL A 94 0.12 -7.45 2.67
C VAL A 94 -0.21 -8.87 3.15
N GLU A 95 0.67 -9.84 2.91
CA GLU A 95 0.51 -11.22 3.42
C GLU A 95 0.42 -11.26 4.95
N THR A 96 1.27 -10.47 5.62
CA THR A 96 1.27 -10.34 7.09
C THR A 96 -0.03 -9.74 7.61
N LEU A 97 -0.51 -8.67 6.96
CA LEU A 97 -1.78 -8.03 7.30
C LEU A 97 -2.95 -9.00 7.16
N ALA A 98 -2.99 -9.78 6.07
CA ALA A 98 -4.03 -10.78 5.85
C ALA A 98 -4.04 -11.82 6.99
N ILE A 99 -2.88 -12.35 7.38
CA ILE A 99 -2.82 -13.32 8.49
C ILE A 99 -3.32 -12.69 9.79
N ILE A 100 -2.96 -11.44 10.09
CA ILE A 100 -3.46 -10.74 11.28
C ILE A 100 -4.98 -10.57 11.21
N ALA A 101 -5.53 -10.18 10.06
CA ALA A 101 -6.96 -9.98 9.88
C ALA A 101 -7.78 -11.27 10.11
N TYR A 102 -7.33 -12.40 9.55
CA TYR A 102 -8.03 -13.69 9.67
C TYR A 102 -7.76 -14.44 10.98
N HIS A 103 -6.63 -14.18 11.68
CA HIS A 103 -6.24 -14.94 12.87
C HIS A 103 -6.16 -14.11 14.16
N GLN A 104 -6.58 -12.84 14.15
CA GLN A 104 -6.53 -12.02 15.37
C GLN A 104 -7.39 -12.59 16.52
N PRO A 105 -6.94 -12.49 17.78
CA PRO A 105 -5.65 -11.95 18.24
C PRO A 105 -4.47 -12.92 18.02
N VAL A 106 -3.43 -12.46 17.32
CA VAL A 106 -2.27 -13.30 16.90
C VAL A 106 -0.93 -12.68 17.31
N THR A 107 0.05 -13.50 17.68
CA THR A 107 1.42 -13.06 18.05
C THR A 107 2.33 -13.05 16.83
N ARG A 108 3.47 -12.33 16.92
CA ARG A 108 4.48 -12.33 15.85
C ARG A 108 4.94 -13.75 15.48
N ALA A 109 5.19 -14.60 16.48
CA ALA A 109 5.66 -15.96 16.25
C ALA A 109 4.60 -16.82 15.52
N GLU A 110 3.33 -16.71 15.91
CA GLU A 110 2.23 -17.40 15.22
C GLU A 110 2.09 -16.92 13.76
N VAL A 111 2.30 -15.63 13.49
CA VAL A 111 2.33 -15.12 12.11
C VAL A 111 3.50 -15.70 11.31
N GLU A 112 4.71 -15.73 11.89
CA GLU A 112 5.90 -16.31 11.24
C GLU A 112 5.71 -17.81 10.95
N GLU A 113 5.07 -18.53 11.88
CA GLU A 113 4.71 -19.96 11.72
C GLU A 113 3.74 -20.17 10.55
N ILE A 114 2.68 -19.36 10.47
CA ILE A 114 1.70 -19.42 9.35
C ILE A 114 2.35 -19.02 8.01
N ARG A 115 3.28 -18.05 8.01
CA ARG A 115 4.01 -17.66 6.79
C ARG A 115 5.07 -18.67 6.38
N GLY A 116 5.55 -19.51 7.30
CA GLY A 116 6.68 -20.41 7.08
C GLY A 116 8.03 -19.71 6.93
N VAL A 117 8.09 -18.39 7.13
CA VAL A 117 9.30 -17.57 7.03
C VAL A 117 9.27 -16.44 8.06
N SER A 118 10.45 -16.04 8.55
CA SER A 118 10.59 -14.93 9.50
C SER A 118 10.09 -13.60 8.92
N LEU A 119 9.50 -12.76 9.77
CA LEU A 119 9.12 -11.41 9.40
C LEU A 119 10.36 -10.51 9.40
N SER A 120 10.43 -9.54 8.48
CA SER A 120 11.47 -8.52 8.57
C SER A 120 11.26 -7.64 9.80
N ARG A 121 12.32 -7.01 10.32
CA ARG A 121 12.25 -6.24 11.58
C ARG A 121 11.20 -5.13 11.56
N GLY A 122 10.93 -4.50 10.42
CA GLY A 122 9.98 -3.38 10.31
C GLY A 122 8.60 -3.71 9.72
N THR A 123 8.27 -4.97 9.44
CA THR A 123 6.96 -5.28 8.79
C THR A 123 5.78 -4.86 9.66
N LEU A 124 5.82 -5.16 10.97
CA LEU A 124 4.76 -4.78 11.90
C LEU A 124 4.72 -3.27 12.13
N ASP A 125 5.88 -2.61 12.13
CA ASP A 125 5.98 -1.17 12.33
C ASP A 125 5.32 -0.41 11.18
N VAL A 126 5.54 -0.83 9.94
CA VAL A 126 4.89 -0.25 8.75
C VAL A 126 3.36 -0.43 8.82
N LEU A 127 2.87 -1.58 9.26
CA LEU A 127 1.43 -1.82 9.40
C LEU A 127 0.80 -1.01 10.54
N LEU A 128 1.58 -0.75 11.60
CA LEU A 128 1.17 0.09 12.73
C LEU A 128 1.14 1.56 12.34
N GLU A 129 2.17 2.03 11.61
CA GLU A 129 2.28 3.39 11.08
C GLU A 129 1.18 3.68 10.05
N ALA A 130 0.84 2.71 9.20
CA ALA A 130 -0.31 2.77 8.31
C ALA A 130 -1.68 2.79 9.05
N GLY A 131 -1.66 2.56 10.37
CA GLY A 131 -2.87 2.56 11.20
C GLY A 131 -3.79 1.37 10.95
N TRP A 132 -3.30 0.26 10.37
CA TRP A 132 -4.12 -0.90 10.01
C TRP A 132 -4.10 -2.02 11.05
N ILE A 133 -3.08 -2.04 11.92
CA ILE A 133 -3.01 -2.97 13.05
C ILE A 133 -2.75 -2.23 14.36
N ARG A 134 -3.05 -2.91 15.47
CA ARG A 134 -2.80 -2.43 16.83
C ARG A 134 -2.52 -3.59 17.80
N PRO A 135 -1.87 -3.34 18.94
CA PRO A 135 -1.82 -4.30 20.03
C PRO A 135 -3.23 -4.61 20.58
N LYS A 136 -3.54 -5.90 20.75
CA LYS A 136 -4.82 -6.41 21.31
C LYS A 136 -4.65 -7.13 22.65
N GLY A 137 -3.44 -7.08 23.23
CA GLY A 137 -3.12 -7.69 24.53
C GLY A 137 -1.81 -8.47 24.51
N ARG A 138 -1.66 -9.39 25.48
CA ARG A 138 -0.49 -10.28 25.60
C ARG A 138 -0.96 -11.70 25.88
N ARG A 139 -0.34 -12.69 25.21
CA ARG A 139 -0.67 -14.12 25.39
C ARG A 139 -0.23 -14.60 26.79
N ARG A 140 -0.98 -15.53 27.38
CA ARG A 140 -0.67 -16.15 28.69
C ARG A 140 0.23 -17.39 28.53
N THR A 141 1.33 -17.22 27.81
CA THR A 141 2.37 -18.23 27.56
C THR A 141 3.73 -17.71 28.05
N PRO A 142 4.77 -18.57 28.18
CA PRO A 142 6.12 -18.12 28.52
C PRO A 142 6.59 -16.97 27.61
N GLY A 143 7.21 -15.94 28.19
CA GLY A 143 7.60 -14.71 27.48
C GLY A 143 6.49 -13.68 27.28
N ARG A 144 5.21 -14.06 27.47
CA ARG A 144 4.02 -13.19 27.33
C ARG A 144 4.08 -12.29 26.09
N PRO A 145 4.18 -12.86 24.88
CA PRO A 145 4.30 -12.07 23.66
C PRO A 145 3.06 -11.21 23.42
N THR A 146 3.26 -10.05 22.79
CA THR A 146 2.18 -9.15 22.35
C THR A 146 1.35 -9.81 21.26
N THR A 147 0.03 -9.67 21.36
CA THR A 147 -0.92 -10.07 20.31
C THR A 147 -1.36 -8.84 19.53
N TRP A 148 -1.56 -9.02 18.23
CA TRP A 148 -1.94 -8.01 17.27
C TRP A 148 -3.36 -8.27 16.76
N GLY A 149 -4.01 -7.19 16.34
CA GLY A 149 -5.30 -7.21 15.68
C GLY A 149 -5.49 -6.00 14.77
N THR A 150 -6.55 -5.99 13.98
CA THR A 150 -6.90 -4.90 13.08
C THR A 150 -7.52 -3.70 13.83
N THR A 151 -7.52 -2.56 13.16
CA THR A 151 -8.07 -1.28 13.63
C THR A 151 -9.35 -0.93 12.86
N ASP A 152 -10.05 0.11 13.29
CA ASP A 152 -11.18 0.66 12.54
C ASP A 152 -10.72 1.24 11.19
N GLY A 153 -9.51 1.80 11.13
CA GLY A 153 -8.92 2.26 9.86
C GLY A 153 -8.69 1.13 8.83
N PHE A 154 -8.51 -0.12 9.28
CA PHE A 154 -8.52 -1.28 8.38
C PHE A 154 -9.94 -1.53 7.85
N LEU A 155 -10.95 -1.52 8.72
CA LEU A 155 -12.36 -1.74 8.34
C LEU A 155 -12.82 -0.70 7.31
N ASP A 156 -12.54 0.57 7.56
CA ASP A 156 -12.85 1.68 6.66
C ASP A 156 -12.16 1.53 5.30
N HIS A 157 -10.88 1.13 5.30
CA HIS A 157 -10.11 0.97 4.06
C HIS A 157 -10.65 -0.16 3.17
N PHE A 158 -11.11 -1.26 3.77
CA PHE A 158 -11.66 -2.40 3.05
C PHE A 158 -13.19 -2.36 2.90
N GLY A 159 -13.85 -1.33 3.43
CA GLY A 159 -15.29 -1.11 3.29
C GLY A 159 -16.14 -2.19 3.98
N ILE A 160 -15.68 -2.71 5.12
CA ILE A 160 -16.38 -3.74 5.92
C ILE A 160 -16.81 -3.16 7.26
N GLU A 161 -17.96 -3.59 7.79
CA GLU A 161 -18.49 -3.08 9.07
C GLU A 161 -17.88 -3.82 10.26
N ASP A 162 -17.70 -5.14 10.14
CA ASP A 162 -17.08 -5.99 11.15
C ASP A 162 -15.96 -6.85 10.55
N ILE A 163 -15.00 -7.27 11.37
CA ILE A 163 -13.96 -8.20 10.92
C ILE A 163 -14.54 -9.56 10.51
N HIS A 164 -15.68 -9.95 11.09
CA HIS A 164 -16.38 -11.18 10.75
C HIS A 164 -17.00 -11.15 9.35
N ASP A 165 -17.07 -9.98 8.70
CA ASP A 165 -17.54 -9.83 7.33
C ASP A 165 -16.44 -10.09 6.29
N LEU A 166 -15.22 -10.43 6.73
CA LEU A 166 -14.17 -10.85 5.82
C LEU A 166 -14.58 -12.16 5.11
N PRO A 167 -14.40 -12.25 3.77
CA PRO A 167 -14.82 -13.41 3.00
C PRO A 167 -14.17 -14.68 3.51
N GLY A 168 -14.95 -15.74 3.67
CA GLY A 168 -14.43 -17.04 4.09
C GLY A 168 -13.45 -17.62 3.06
N MET A 169 -12.56 -18.53 3.49
CA MET A 169 -11.61 -19.18 2.57
C MET A 169 -12.32 -19.91 1.41
N ASP A 170 -13.51 -20.44 1.65
CA ASP A 170 -14.32 -21.13 0.64
C ASP A 170 -14.99 -20.16 -0.34
N GLU A 171 -15.36 -18.95 0.11
CA GLU A 171 -15.89 -17.88 -0.73
C GLU A 171 -14.79 -17.28 -1.62
N LEU A 172 -13.56 -17.18 -1.11
CA LEU A 172 -12.40 -16.73 -1.87
C LEU A 172 -12.01 -17.71 -2.98
N LYS A 173 -12.20 -19.03 -2.76
CA LYS A 173 -12.06 -20.07 -3.80
C LYS A 173 -13.20 -20.00 -4.82
N ALA A 174 -14.44 -19.84 -4.35
CA ALA A 174 -15.62 -19.74 -5.21
C ALA A 174 -15.59 -18.49 -6.12
N ALA A 175 -15.00 -17.39 -5.63
CA ALA A 175 -14.77 -16.17 -6.40
C ALA A 175 -13.60 -16.26 -7.40
N GLY A 176 -12.91 -17.41 -7.49
CA GLY A 176 -11.76 -17.60 -8.39
C GLY A 176 -10.53 -16.77 -8.01
N LEU A 177 -10.49 -16.19 -6.80
CA LEU A 177 -9.42 -15.31 -6.35
C LEU A 177 -8.22 -16.08 -5.75
N LEU A 178 -8.44 -17.36 -5.41
CA LEU A 178 -7.40 -18.31 -5.01
C LEU A 178 -7.11 -19.29 -6.14
N ASP A 179 -6.53 -18.80 -7.25
CA ASP A 179 -5.95 -19.70 -8.24
C ASP A 179 -4.54 -20.12 -7.84
N SER A 180 -4.24 -21.39 -8.03
CA SER A 180 -3.23 -22.15 -7.29
C SER A 180 -1.80 -21.66 -7.56
N GLY A 181 -1.28 -20.79 -6.69
CA GLY A 181 0.14 -20.49 -6.61
C GLY A 181 0.93 -21.62 -5.91
N PRO A 182 2.22 -21.84 -6.27
CA PRO A 182 3.02 -22.97 -5.79
C PRO A 182 3.21 -23.03 -4.26
N ALA A 183 2.90 -21.94 -3.54
CA ALA A 183 2.93 -21.90 -2.08
C ALA A 183 1.87 -22.80 -1.42
N ILE A 184 0.71 -23.01 -2.05
CA ILE A 184 -0.37 -23.86 -1.51
C ILE A 184 -0.14 -25.35 -1.78
N SER A 185 0.63 -25.70 -2.82
CA SER A 185 0.95 -27.11 -3.10
C SER A 185 1.76 -27.76 -1.96
N ILE A 186 2.54 -26.97 -1.22
CA ILE A 186 3.31 -27.44 -0.06
C ILE A 186 2.38 -27.73 1.15
N TYR A 187 1.27 -27.01 1.26
CA TYR A 187 0.25 -27.24 2.30
C TYR A 187 -0.52 -28.54 2.08
N GLN A 188 -0.85 -28.88 0.82
CA GLN A 188 -1.60 -30.11 0.52
C GLN A 188 -0.77 -31.38 0.77
N SER A 189 0.55 -31.35 0.55
CA SER A 189 1.43 -32.52 0.77
C SER A 189 1.61 -32.89 2.26
N ARG A 190 1.30 -32.00 3.20
CA ARG A 190 1.40 -32.27 4.65
C ARG A 190 0.11 -32.80 5.26
N ASP A 191 -1.04 -32.49 4.67
CA ASP A 191 -2.35 -32.93 5.20
C ASP A 191 -2.73 -34.34 4.69
N SER A 192 -2.25 -34.73 3.51
CA SER A 192 -2.44 -36.09 2.98
C SER A 192 -1.69 -37.19 3.75
N ASN A 193 -0.81 -36.84 4.69
CA ASN A 193 -0.06 -37.80 5.51
C ASN A 193 -0.57 -37.92 6.97
N ARG A 194 -1.71 -37.31 7.30
CA ARG A 194 -2.29 -37.38 8.66
C ARG A 194 -3.62 -38.12 8.77
N ASN A 195 -4.20 -38.58 7.67
CA ASN A 195 -5.43 -39.38 7.72
C ASN A 195 -5.32 -40.68 6.92
N GLY A 196 -4.86 -41.73 7.61
CA GLY A 196 -4.76 -43.09 7.08
C GLY A 196 -4.36 -44.06 8.19
N GLY A 197 -5.25 -44.25 9.15
CA GLY A 197 -5.13 -45.29 10.19
C GLY A 197 -5.78 -46.60 9.74
N ASP A 198 -5.03 -47.68 9.96
CA ASP A 198 -5.34 -49.10 10.06
C ASP A 198 -5.59 -49.97 8.80
N GLY A 199 -4.63 -50.89 8.59
CA GLY A 199 -4.68 -52.04 7.68
C GLY A 199 -3.31 -52.71 7.56
N ASP A 200 -3.13 -53.83 8.26
CA ASP A 200 -1.92 -54.65 8.44
C ASP A 200 -1.40 -55.40 7.17
N GLU A 201 -0.19 -55.94 7.31
CA GLU A 201 0.53 -56.98 6.54
C GLU A 201 1.53 -56.58 5.42
N GLY A 202 2.82 -56.75 5.74
CA GLY A 202 3.71 -57.65 4.99
C GLY A 202 4.57 -57.11 3.84
N SER A 203 5.89 -57.08 4.07
CA SER A 203 6.98 -57.57 3.17
C SER A 203 8.15 -56.61 2.96
N GLU A 204 9.31 -57.22 2.74
CA GLU A 204 10.68 -56.75 2.94
C GLU A 204 11.25 -55.91 1.77
N GLY A 205 12.27 -55.10 2.09
CA GLY A 205 13.50 -55.08 1.26
C GLY A 205 13.90 -53.78 0.56
N GLY A 206 15.03 -53.20 1.02
CA GLY A 206 15.95 -52.34 0.26
C GLY A 206 15.64 -50.83 0.31
N GLY A 207 16.54 -49.89 0.58
CA GLY A 207 17.99 -49.90 0.71
C GLY A 207 18.52 -48.58 0.11
N ALA A 208 19.02 -47.67 0.96
CA ALA A 208 19.80 -46.43 0.68
C ALA A 208 19.12 -45.38 -0.25
N GLN A 209 19.35 -44.06 -0.17
CA GLN A 209 20.54 -43.32 0.22
C GLN A 209 20.14 -41.87 0.57
N LEU A 210 20.68 -41.36 1.69
CA LEU A 210 20.53 -39.99 2.16
C LEU A 210 21.78 -39.22 1.69
N GLU A 211 21.65 -38.27 0.76
CA GLU A 211 22.76 -37.37 0.44
C GLU A 211 22.82 -36.23 1.46
N LEU A 212 23.91 -36.24 2.24
CA LEU A 212 24.38 -35.12 3.03
C LEU A 212 24.85 -34.00 2.08
N ILE A 213 24.36 -32.78 2.28
CA ILE A 213 25.01 -31.58 1.74
C ILE A 213 25.99 -31.10 2.81
N GLU A 214 27.28 -31.26 2.51
CA GLU A 214 28.40 -30.72 3.30
C GLU A 214 28.43 -29.18 3.21
N SER A 215 28.62 -28.54 4.36
CA SER A 215 29.06 -27.15 4.47
C SER A 215 30.57 -27.06 4.18
N PRO A 216 31.09 -26.02 3.49
CA PRO A 216 32.51 -25.73 3.52
C PRO A 216 32.85 -24.77 4.68
N GLU A 217 33.79 -25.22 5.50
CA GLU A 217 34.60 -24.47 6.47
C GLU A 217 35.45 -23.42 5.72
N ASP A 218 35.42 -22.15 6.14
CA ASP A 218 36.45 -21.46 6.96
C ASP A 218 37.90 -21.75 6.55
N ASP A 219 38.53 -20.81 5.83
CA ASP A 219 39.99 -20.72 5.72
C ASP A 219 40.42 -19.34 6.22
N GLY A 220 40.90 -19.34 7.46
CA GLY A 220 41.37 -18.15 8.15
C GLY A 220 42.62 -17.56 7.51
N ARG A 221 42.60 -16.23 7.32
CA ARG A 221 43.82 -15.41 7.30
C ARG A 221 43.58 -14.10 8.05
N GLU A 222 44.29 -13.98 9.16
CA GLU A 222 44.43 -12.80 10.02
C GLU A 222 45.51 -11.82 9.50
N PRO A 223 45.62 -10.60 10.09
CA PRO A 223 45.79 -9.35 9.35
C PRO A 223 47.23 -8.82 9.29
N ALA A 224 47.48 -7.80 8.45
CA ALA A 224 48.64 -6.92 8.60
C ALA A 224 48.34 -5.48 8.14
N GLU A 225 48.62 -4.55 9.04
CA GLU A 225 48.67 -3.10 8.85
C GLU A 225 49.64 -2.68 7.75
N ARG A 226 49.34 -1.56 7.08
CA ARG A 226 50.28 -0.43 6.85
C ARG A 226 49.60 0.77 6.18
N LEU A 227 49.48 1.84 6.96
CA LEU A 227 49.83 3.24 6.67
C LEU A 227 49.84 3.69 5.20
N ASN A 228 48.99 4.66 4.84
CA ASN A 228 49.46 6.01 4.46
C ASN A 228 48.27 7.00 4.33
N SER A 229 48.40 8.18 4.96
CA SER A 229 47.55 9.37 4.73
C SER A 229 48.06 10.14 3.49
N PRO A 230 47.33 11.14 2.95
CA PRO A 230 47.34 12.47 3.57
C PRO A 230 46.03 13.27 3.52
N SER A 231 45.88 14.08 4.57
CA SER A 231 45.37 15.45 4.68
C SER A 231 44.45 16.03 3.60
N THR A 232 43.25 16.45 4.02
CA THR A 232 42.76 17.82 3.77
C THR A 232 41.85 18.29 4.90
N SER A 233 42.31 19.31 5.60
CA SER A 233 41.61 20.12 6.60
C SER A 233 40.67 21.12 5.92
N LEU A 234 39.44 21.23 6.40
CA LEU A 234 38.60 22.42 6.23
C LEU A 234 38.08 22.80 7.61
N ASP A 235 38.63 23.90 8.11
CA ASP A 235 38.23 24.65 9.30
C ASP A 235 36.75 25.04 9.24
N ASP A 236 36.00 24.73 10.30
CA ASP A 236 34.83 25.49 10.71
C ASP A 236 35.30 26.70 11.54
N PRO A 237 34.89 27.94 11.22
CA PRO A 237 35.16 29.07 12.10
C PRO A 237 34.16 29.13 13.26
N GLU A 238 34.67 29.18 14.49
CA GLU A 238 33.90 29.61 15.67
C GLU A 238 33.51 31.10 15.55
N PRO A 239 32.31 31.50 16.00
CA PRO A 239 31.99 32.91 16.17
C PRO A 239 32.61 33.45 17.47
N LEU A 240 33.37 34.53 17.33
CA LEU A 240 33.95 35.33 18.41
C LEU A 240 32.87 36.06 19.20
N ASP A 241 32.90 35.89 20.52
CA ASP A 241 32.35 36.83 21.49
C ASP A 241 33.25 38.09 21.57
N SER A 242 32.65 39.26 21.39
CA SER A 242 33.05 40.56 21.97
C SER A 242 31.87 41.51 21.78
N ASP A 243 31.08 41.81 22.79
CA ASP A 243 31.35 42.81 23.84
C ASP A 243 31.57 44.23 23.28
N GLY A 244 30.70 45.16 23.68
CA GLY A 244 30.94 46.61 23.60
C GLY A 244 29.78 47.51 23.11
N GLY A 245 29.12 48.19 24.07
CA GLY A 245 28.41 49.47 23.88
C GLY A 245 26.88 49.38 23.97
N GLU A 246 26.23 49.54 25.13
CA GLU A 246 25.94 50.81 25.85
C GLU A 246 25.31 51.92 25.00
N GLU A 247 23.97 52.05 25.09
CA GLU A 247 23.11 53.25 25.05
C GLU A 247 21.66 52.69 25.04
N GLU A 248 20.66 53.10 25.82
CA GLU A 248 20.41 54.25 26.67
C GLU A 248 19.26 53.87 27.63
N ARG A 249 19.19 54.56 28.78
CA ARG A 249 18.31 54.29 29.92
C ARG A 249 16.85 54.69 29.67
N ALA A 250 15.95 53.94 30.31
CA ALA A 250 14.86 54.47 31.13
C ALA A 250 14.64 53.51 32.32
#